data_AF-A0A7W1H1X1-F1
#
_entry.id   AF-A0A7W1H1X1-F1
#
_cell.length_a   1.000
_cell.length_b   1.000
_cell.length_c   1.000
_cell.angle_alpha   90.00
_cell.angle_beta   90.00
_cell.angle_gamma   90.00
#
_symmetry.space_group_name_H-M   'P 1'
#
loop_
_entity.id
_entity.type
_entity.pdbx_description
1 polymer ?
#
loop_
_entity_poly.entity_id
_entity_poly.type
_entity_poly.pdbx_seq_one_letter_code
_entity_poly.pdbx_strand_id
1 'polypeptide(L)'
;MRVFLGVTGASGAPYAERLLRALAAADCEVGLSASRSGIEVIATELYRDPSLAREEVLERFVGDAASHVTVYGEGDFKSPYASGSAKVDAYVICPCSMATVGTLASGAMQNLIHRAASVALKERRKLVLVPRETPLSSIHLRGLATLNEAGAVILFAAPGFYHAPETIDDLVDFLVARCLDQLGIENVLAKRWGDSS
;
A
#
# COMPACT_ATOMS: atom_id res chain seq x y z
N MET A 1 10.19 -4.23 -12.29
CA MET A 1 9.55 -2.91 -12.01
C MET A 1 9.95 -2.46 -10.62
N ARG A 2 10.21 -1.17 -10.38
CA ARG A 2 10.56 -0.63 -9.06
C ARG A 2 9.35 0.05 -8.42
N VAL A 3 8.91 -0.50 -7.29
CA VAL A 3 7.68 -0.09 -6.60
C VAL A 3 7.99 0.35 -5.18
N PHE A 4 7.44 1.50 -4.78
CA PHE A 4 7.39 1.86 -3.36
C PHE A 4 6.14 1.29 -2.71
N LEU A 5 6.28 0.60 -1.57
CA LEU A 5 5.18 0.17 -0.72
C LEU A 5 5.28 0.88 0.63
N GLY A 6 4.33 1.78 0.90
CA GLY A 6 4.12 2.39 2.20
C GLY A 6 3.06 1.64 3.00
N VAL A 7 3.36 1.23 4.23
CA VAL A 7 2.38 0.64 5.15
C VAL A 7 2.08 1.61 6.27
N THR A 8 0.81 1.96 6.46
CA THR A 8 0.39 2.93 7.48
C THR A 8 -0.66 2.34 8.41
N GLY A 9 -0.90 2.97 9.56
CA GLY A 9 -1.76 2.44 10.62
C GLY A 9 -3.28 2.52 10.36
N ALA A 10 -3.74 2.14 9.18
CA ALA A 10 -5.11 1.67 8.99
C ALA A 10 -5.12 0.15 9.10
N SER A 11 -6.21 -0.41 9.61
CA SER A 11 -6.39 -1.87 9.63
C SER A 11 -6.47 -2.43 8.20
N GLY A 12 -6.03 -3.66 8.01
CA GLY A 12 -5.86 -4.30 6.70
C GLY A 12 -4.44 -4.75 6.40
N ALA A 13 -3.65 -5.12 7.42
CA ALA A 13 -2.31 -5.67 7.22
C ALA A 13 -2.26 -6.88 6.28
N PRO A 14 -3.26 -7.79 6.22
CA PRO A 14 -3.28 -8.88 5.24
C PRO A 14 -3.20 -8.41 3.79
N TYR A 15 -3.81 -7.27 3.45
CA TYR A 15 -3.71 -6.71 2.09
C TYR A 15 -2.27 -6.28 1.76
N ALA A 16 -1.57 -5.69 2.74
CA ALA A 16 -0.19 -5.25 2.56
C ALA A 16 0.78 -6.42 2.40
N GLU A 17 0.64 -7.44 3.25
CA GLU A 17 1.45 -8.66 3.16
C GLU A 17 1.22 -9.37 1.83
N ARG A 18 -0.04 -9.58 1.46
CA ARG A 18 -0.38 -10.26 0.20
C ARG A 18 0.09 -9.47 -1.02
N LEU A 19 -0.05 -8.15 -1.01
CA LEU A 19 0.48 -7.28 -2.06
C LEU A 19 2.00 -7.36 -2.16
N LEU A 20 2.72 -7.35 -1.03
CA LEU A 20 4.18 -7.50 -1.01
C LEU A 20 4.61 -8.82 -1.66
N ARG A 21 3.96 -9.93 -1.30
CA ARG A 21 4.23 -11.24 -1.89
C ARG A 21 3.92 -11.28 -3.38
N ALA A 22 2.82 -10.68 -3.81
CA ALA A 22 2.45 -10.64 -5.22
C ALA A 22 3.40 -9.77 -6.06
N LEU A 23 3.86 -8.64 -5.52
CA LEU A 23 4.89 -7.81 -6.16
C LEU A 23 6.21 -8.57 -6.31
N ALA A 24 6.65 -9.27 -5.26
CA ALA A 24 7.86 -10.10 -5.31
C ALA A 24 7.73 -11.23 -6.34
N ALA A 25 6.58 -11.92 -6.37
CA ALA A 25 6.31 -12.97 -7.36
C ALA A 25 6.27 -12.45 -8.80
N ALA A 26 5.97 -11.16 -9.00
CA ALA A 26 6.03 -10.47 -10.30
C ALA A 26 7.42 -9.86 -10.59
N ASP A 27 8.47 -10.29 -9.88
CA ASP A 27 9.86 -9.84 -10.04
C ASP A 27 10.02 -8.31 -9.91
N CYS A 28 9.22 -7.70 -9.02
CA CYS A 28 9.35 -6.29 -8.70
C CYS A 28 10.42 -6.05 -7.63
N GLU A 29 11.21 -4.99 -7.79
CA GLU A 29 12.05 -4.44 -6.73
C GLU A 29 11.19 -3.55 -5.83
N VAL A 30 11.04 -3.91 -4.56
CA VAL A 30 10.14 -3.22 -3.63
C VAL A 30 10.94 -2.40 -2.61
N GLY A 31 10.69 -1.10 -2.57
CA GLY A 31 11.08 -0.27 -1.44
C GLY A 31 9.98 -0.23 -0.41
N LEU A 32 10.20 -0.83 0.76
CA LEU A 32 9.21 -0.89 1.83
C LEU A 32 9.50 0.17 2.89
N SER A 33 8.47 0.90 3.32
CA SER A 33 8.53 1.68 4.56
C SER A 33 7.22 1.57 5.33
N ALA A 34 7.32 1.34 6.64
CA ALA A 34 6.16 1.25 7.52
C ALA A 34 6.21 2.35 8.58
N SER A 35 5.11 3.09 8.75
CA SER A 35 4.97 4.06 9.83
C SER A 35 4.96 3.35 11.18
N ARG A 36 5.22 4.07 12.27
CA ARG A 36 5.07 3.51 13.63
C ARG A 36 3.72 2.81 13.83
N SER A 37 2.62 3.47 13.49
CA SER A 37 1.28 2.88 13.61
C SER A 37 1.04 1.72 12.64
N GLY A 38 1.69 1.70 11.47
CA GLY A 38 1.66 0.56 10.55
C GLY A 38 2.31 -0.68 11.15
N ILE A 39 3.44 -0.53 11.85
CA ILE A 39 4.09 -1.63 12.59
C ILE A 39 3.15 -2.21 13.65
N GLU A 40 2.52 -1.36 14.46
CA GLU A 40 1.57 -1.78 15.51
C GLU A 40 0.40 -2.57 14.91
N VAL A 41 -0.13 -2.13 13.76
CA VAL A 41 -1.21 -2.83 13.05
C VAL A 41 -0.77 -4.18 12.49
N ILE A 42 0.40 -4.25 11.85
CA ILE A 42 0.96 -5.52 11.34
C ILE A 42 1.10 -6.53 12.49
N ALA A 43 1.73 -6.10 13.59
CA ALA A 43 1.97 -6.92 14.76
C ALA A 43 0.66 -7.47 15.35
N THR A 44 -0.37 -6.62 15.44
CA THR A 44 -1.68 -6.98 15.97
C THR A 44 -2.46 -7.92 15.03
N GLU A 45 -2.52 -7.61 13.74
CA GLU A 45 -3.43 -8.28 12.82
C GLU A 45 -2.86 -9.56 12.22
N LEU A 46 -1.56 -9.59 11.90
CA LEU A 46 -0.92 -10.77 11.30
C LEU A 46 -0.37 -11.71 12.37
N TYR A 47 0.26 -11.15 13.40
CA TYR A 47 0.99 -11.96 14.40
C TYR A 47 0.26 -12.10 15.72
N ARG A 48 -0.85 -11.37 15.92
CA ARG A 48 -1.66 -11.37 17.14
C ARG A 48 -0.86 -11.02 18.39
N ASP A 49 0.18 -10.22 18.22
CA ASP A 49 1.07 -9.79 19.29
C ASP A 49 1.51 -8.33 19.05
N PRO A 50 0.83 -7.34 19.65
CA PRO A 50 1.19 -5.93 19.51
C PRO A 50 2.49 -5.55 20.24
N SER A 51 3.07 -6.46 21.04
CA SER A 51 4.29 -6.18 21.82
C SER A 51 5.59 -6.42 21.04
N LEU A 52 5.50 -7.02 19.85
CA LEU A 52 6.65 -7.32 19.00
C LEU A 52 7.43 -6.05 18.65
N ALA A 53 8.75 -6.16 18.71
CA ALA A 53 9.65 -5.09 18.31
C ALA A 53 9.53 -4.81 16.80
N ARG A 54 9.79 -3.56 16.40
CA ARG A 54 9.69 -3.12 15.00
C ARG A 54 10.50 -4.01 14.05
N GLU A 55 11.72 -4.34 14.44
CA GLU A 55 12.66 -5.12 13.65
C GLU A 55 12.11 -6.52 13.40
N GLU A 56 11.58 -7.16 14.43
CA GLU A 56 10.96 -8.49 14.35
C GLU A 56 9.69 -8.47 13.50
N VAL A 57 8.85 -7.44 13.64
CA VAL A 57 7.65 -7.26 12.80
C VAL A 57 8.04 -7.17 11.33
N LEU A 58 9.07 -6.37 11.00
CA LEU A 58 9.53 -6.17 9.63
C LEU A 58 10.20 -7.42 9.06
N GLU A 59 11.02 -8.12 9.84
CA GLU A 59 11.65 -9.37 9.43
C GLU A 59 10.59 -10.42 9.03
N ARG A 60 9.60 -10.63 9.90
CA ARG A 60 8.49 -11.56 9.62
C ARG A 60 7.64 -11.09 8.43
N PHE A 61 7.37 -9.79 8.33
CA PHE A 61 6.51 -9.23 7.28
C PHE A 61 7.15 -9.35 5.91
N VAL A 62 8.46 -9.12 5.83
CA VAL A 62 9.22 -9.31 4.59
C VAL A 62 9.35 -10.80 4.27
N GLY A 63 9.66 -11.64 5.25
CA GLY A 63 9.67 -13.10 5.10
C GLY A 63 10.44 -13.58 3.88
N ASP A 64 9.81 -14.46 3.10
CA ASP A 64 10.35 -15.04 1.88
C ASP A 64 10.51 -14.05 0.71
N ALA A 65 9.91 -12.86 0.79
CA ALA A 65 10.11 -11.81 -0.22
C ALA A 65 11.42 -11.02 -0.05
N ALA A 66 12.26 -11.34 0.95
CA ALA A 66 13.45 -10.57 1.31
C ALA A 66 14.40 -10.27 0.15
N SER A 67 14.56 -11.18 -0.81
CA SER A 67 15.43 -10.97 -1.99
C SER A 67 14.98 -9.82 -2.90
N HIS A 68 13.71 -9.43 -2.84
CA HIS A 68 13.12 -8.37 -3.66
C HIS A 68 12.89 -7.06 -2.89
N VAL A 69 13.16 -7.03 -1.57
CA VAL A 69 12.70 -5.96 -0.69
C VAL A 69 13.87 -5.24 -0.03
N THR A 70 13.90 -3.91 -0.18
CA THR A 70 14.74 -3.02 0.61
C THR A 70 13.87 -2.23 1.58
N VAL A 71 14.12 -2.40 2.88
CA VAL A 71 13.37 -1.72 3.95
C VAL A 71 14.03 -0.36 4.27
N TYR A 72 13.22 0.69 4.30
CA TYR A 72 13.62 2.06 4.64
C TYR A 72 12.93 2.54 5.92
N GLY A 73 13.70 3.20 6.78
CA GLY A 73 13.17 3.86 7.96
C GLY A 73 12.20 4.98 7.59
N GLU A 74 11.22 5.24 8.46
CA GLU A 74 10.22 6.31 8.25
C GLU A 74 10.87 7.70 8.09
N GLY A 75 12.03 7.93 8.72
CA GLY A 75 12.83 9.15 8.61
C GLY A 75 13.93 9.12 7.55
N ASP A 76 14.03 8.09 6.71
CA ASP A 76 15.13 7.97 5.74
C ASP A 76 14.86 8.73 4.45
N PHE A 77 15.06 10.05 4.48
CA PHE A 77 14.95 10.91 3.31
C PHE A 77 16.11 10.78 2.30
N LYS A 78 17.11 9.94 2.58
CA LYS A 78 18.17 9.61 1.61
C LYS A 78 17.73 8.48 0.67
N SER A 79 16.62 7.82 1.00
CA SER A 79 15.98 6.84 0.13
C SER A 79 15.71 7.38 -1.27
N PRO A 80 15.90 6.57 -2.34
CA PRO A 80 15.59 6.99 -3.71
C PRO A 80 14.12 7.42 -3.86
N TYR A 81 13.21 6.89 -3.05
CA TYR A 81 11.79 7.23 -3.09
C TYR A 81 11.49 8.66 -2.60
N ALA A 82 12.44 9.32 -1.93
CA ALA A 82 12.29 10.71 -1.50
C ALA A 82 12.61 11.75 -2.60
N SER A 83 13.12 11.32 -3.75
CA SER A 83 13.55 12.19 -4.86
C SER A 83 12.84 11.88 -6.18
N GLY A 84 12.45 12.93 -6.90
CA GLY A 84 11.92 12.82 -8.26
C GLY A 84 12.97 12.44 -9.30
N SER A 85 14.27 12.64 -9.01
CA SER A 85 15.34 12.24 -9.93
C SER A 85 15.57 10.72 -9.97
N ALA A 86 15.09 9.98 -8.98
CA ALA A 86 15.17 8.52 -8.97
C ALA A 86 14.16 7.93 -9.96
N LYS A 87 14.57 6.89 -10.69
CA LYS A 87 13.68 6.09 -11.54
C LYS A 87 12.87 5.13 -10.67
N VAL A 88 11.60 5.44 -10.46
CA VAL A 88 10.62 4.63 -9.72
C VAL A 88 9.36 4.57 -10.57
N ASP A 89 8.81 3.37 -10.76
CA ASP A 89 7.71 3.14 -11.69
C ASP A 89 6.36 3.42 -11.05
N ALA A 90 6.17 3.00 -9.79
CA ALA A 90 4.92 3.21 -9.07
C ALA A 90 5.08 3.28 -7.55
N TYR A 91 4.03 3.79 -6.91
CA TYR A 91 3.91 3.97 -5.48
C TYR A 91 2.56 3.43 -5.02
N VAL A 92 2.57 2.66 -3.95
CA VAL A 92 1.38 2.16 -3.28
C VAL A 92 1.47 2.48 -1.81
N ILE A 93 0.38 2.97 -1.22
CA ILE A 93 0.22 3.00 0.25
C ILE A 93 -0.91 2.05 0.61
N CYS A 94 -0.56 0.92 1.24
CA CYS A 94 -1.48 -0.16 1.58
C CYS A 94 -1.14 -0.78 2.95
N PRO A 95 -2.09 -0.79 3.89
CA PRO A 95 -3.26 0.10 3.96
C PRO A 95 -2.85 1.57 4.15
N CYS A 96 -3.75 2.48 3.76
CA CYS A 96 -3.60 3.93 3.86
C CYS A 96 -4.53 4.50 4.94
N SER A 97 -3.96 5.06 6.02
CA SER A 97 -4.72 5.70 7.08
C SER A 97 -5.33 7.03 6.64
N MET A 98 -6.45 7.43 7.23
CA MET A 98 -7.03 8.75 6.95
C MET A 98 -6.15 9.90 7.46
N ALA A 99 -5.29 9.66 8.45
CA ALA A 99 -4.25 10.60 8.87
C ALA A 99 -3.21 10.83 7.74
N THR A 100 -2.78 9.76 7.06
CA THR A 100 -1.92 9.85 5.87
C THR A 100 -2.64 10.61 4.75
N VAL A 101 -3.92 10.31 4.48
CA VAL A 101 -4.71 11.05 3.48
C VAL A 101 -4.76 12.55 3.80
N GLY A 102 -5.07 12.95 5.04
CA GLY A 102 -5.08 14.35 5.44
C GLY A 102 -3.71 15.03 5.31
N THR A 103 -2.64 14.31 5.64
CA THR A 103 -1.26 14.81 5.51
C THR A 103 -0.87 15.02 4.04
N LEU A 104 -1.26 14.11 3.15
CA LEU A 104 -1.01 14.24 1.72
C LEU A 104 -1.84 15.35 1.10
N ALA A 105 -3.14 15.43 1.41
CA ALA A 105 -4.04 16.43 0.86
C ALA A 105 -3.66 17.86 1.27
N SER A 106 -3.06 18.03 2.45
CA SER A 106 -2.55 19.32 2.92
C SER A 106 -1.11 19.64 2.49
N GLY A 107 -0.39 18.68 1.92
CA GLY A 107 1.02 18.83 1.54
C GLY A 107 2.02 18.88 2.70
N ALA A 108 1.59 18.56 3.93
CA ALA A 108 2.41 18.72 5.14
C ALA A 108 3.59 17.75 5.28
N MET A 109 3.66 16.67 4.49
CA MET A 109 4.81 15.75 4.32
C MET A 109 5.74 15.56 5.54
N GLN A 110 5.38 14.69 6.48
CA GLN A 110 6.12 14.52 7.74
C GLN A 110 7.16 13.38 7.75
N ASN A 111 7.12 12.47 6.78
CA ASN A 111 7.96 11.27 6.76
C ASN A 111 8.22 10.78 5.32
N LEU A 112 9.02 9.72 5.16
CA LEU A 112 9.35 9.11 3.87
C LEU A 112 8.11 8.65 3.10
N ILE A 113 7.10 8.06 3.76
CA ILE A 113 5.88 7.58 3.09
C ILE A 113 5.12 8.76 2.46
N HIS A 114 4.93 9.83 3.24
CA HIS A 114 4.28 11.04 2.76
C HIS A 114 5.08 11.71 1.63
N ARG A 115 6.41 11.74 1.79
CA ARG A 115 7.31 12.32 0.81
C ARG A 115 7.31 11.52 -0.50
N ALA A 116 7.33 10.20 -0.43
CA ALA A 116 7.31 9.32 -1.59
C ALA A 116 6.01 9.49 -2.40
N ALA A 117 4.86 9.55 -1.73
CA ALA A 117 3.59 9.83 -2.39
C ALA A 117 3.53 11.26 -2.99
N SER A 118 4.08 12.27 -2.31
CA SER A 118 4.18 13.61 -2.89
C SER A 118 5.10 13.66 -4.12
N VAL A 119 6.21 12.92 -4.10
CA VAL A 119 7.07 12.73 -5.28
C VAL A 119 6.29 12.06 -6.40
N ALA A 120 5.50 11.02 -6.11
CA ALA A 120 4.67 10.36 -7.11
C ALA A 120 3.71 11.34 -7.79
N LEU A 121 3.00 12.15 -6.99
CA LEU A 121 2.05 13.15 -7.50
C LEU A 121 2.73 14.21 -8.37
N LYS A 122 3.81 14.84 -7.88
CA LYS A 122 4.46 15.94 -8.60
C LYS A 122 5.15 15.48 -9.89
N GLU A 123 5.64 14.24 -9.91
CA GLU A 123 6.26 13.62 -11.09
C GLU A 123 5.24 12.90 -11.99
N ARG A 124 3.94 12.97 -11.66
CA ARG A 124 2.84 12.29 -12.38
C ARG A 124 3.06 10.78 -12.54
N ARG A 125 3.64 10.15 -11.52
CA ARG A 125 3.83 8.69 -11.45
C ARG A 125 2.58 8.04 -10.87
N LYS A 126 2.42 6.74 -11.13
CA LYS A 126 1.30 5.98 -10.58
C LYS A 126 1.38 5.98 -9.06
N LEU A 127 0.37 6.55 -8.42
CA LEU A 127 0.14 6.47 -6.98
C LEU A 127 -1.19 5.78 -6.72
N VAL A 128 -1.16 4.63 -6.05
CA VAL A 128 -2.36 3.94 -5.55
C VAL A 128 -2.42 4.12 -4.04
N LEU A 129 -3.50 4.71 -3.56
CA LEU A 129 -3.81 4.75 -2.14
C LEU A 129 -4.85 3.67 -1.87
N VAL A 130 -4.66 2.90 -0.81
CA VAL A 130 -5.60 1.87 -0.37
C VAL A 130 -6.23 2.23 0.98
N PRO A 131 -7.16 3.21 1.05
CA PRO A 131 -7.76 3.60 2.31
C PRO A 131 -8.63 2.50 2.90
N ARG A 132 -8.57 2.35 4.22
CA ARG A 132 -9.51 1.52 4.99
C ARG A 132 -10.04 2.35 6.14
N GLU A 133 -11.30 2.74 6.06
CA GLU A 133 -12.02 3.46 7.11
C GLU A 133 -13.53 3.32 6.90
N THR A 134 -14.33 3.30 7.97
CA THR A 134 -15.79 3.42 7.86
C THR A 134 -16.39 3.74 9.24
N PRO A 135 -17.36 4.68 9.34
CA PRO A 135 -17.89 5.56 8.30
C PRO A 135 -16.92 6.71 7.92
N LEU A 136 -17.18 7.37 6.78
CA LEU A 136 -16.38 8.51 6.33
C LEU A 136 -17.01 9.84 6.73
N SER A 137 -16.21 10.72 7.34
CA SER A 137 -16.58 12.11 7.57
C SER A 137 -16.44 12.93 6.28
N SER A 138 -17.03 14.14 6.26
CA SER A 138 -16.80 15.09 5.17
C SER A 138 -15.32 15.50 5.01
N ILE A 139 -14.53 15.45 6.09
CA ILE A 139 -13.09 15.73 6.05
C ILE A 139 -12.38 14.63 5.26
N HIS A 140 -12.73 13.37 5.54
CA HIS A 140 -12.18 12.21 4.84
C HIS A 140 -12.48 12.28 3.35
N LEU A 141 -13.75 12.52 2.99
CA LEU A 141 -14.19 12.59 1.60
C LEU A 141 -13.50 13.71 0.81
N ARG A 142 -13.36 14.91 1.40
CA ARG A 142 -12.66 16.02 0.74
C ARG A 142 -11.19 15.71 0.52
N GLY A 143 -10.50 15.12 1.51
CA GLY A 143 -9.10 14.73 1.36
C GLY A 143 -8.90 13.69 0.26
N LEU A 144 -9.76 12.68 0.19
CA LEU A 144 -9.72 11.66 -0.87
C LEU A 144 -10.00 12.28 -2.24
N ALA A 145 -10.99 13.18 -2.34
CA ALA A 145 -11.30 13.88 -3.59
C ALA A 145 -10.12 14.74 -4.07
N THR A 146 -9.51 15.54 -3.19
CA THR A 146 -8.33 16.35 -3.52
C THR A 146 -7.18 15.49 -4.05
N LEU A 147 -6.90 14.34 -3.43
CA LEU A 147 -5.84 13.45 -3.91
C LEU A 147 -6.19 12.78 -5.23
N ASN A 148 -7.46 12.45 -5.44
CA ASN A 148 -7.93 11.91 -6.72
C ASN A 148 -7.79 12.93 -7.86
N GLU A 149 -8.20 14.18 -7.63
CA GLU A 149 -8.03 15.31 -8.56
C GLU A 149 -6.55 15.58 -8.88
N ALA A 150 -5.67 15.36 -7.90
CA ALA A 150 -4.21 15.45 -8.08
C ALA A 150 -3.60 14.26 -8.86
N GLY A 151 -4.39 13.23 -9.19
CA GLY A 151 -3.99 12.09 -10.01
C GLY A 151 -3.71 10.80 -9.24
N ALA A 152 -3.97 10.75 -7.92
CA ALA A 152 -3.91 9.49 -7.18
C ALA A 152 -5.10 8.59 -7.53
N VAL A 153 -4.85 7.28 -7.60
CA VAL A 153 -5.89 6.27 -7.62
C VAL A 153 -6.35 6.03 -6.19
N ILE A 154 -7.64 6.23 -5.92
CA ILE A 154 -8.25 5.90 -4.64
C ILE A 154 -8.89 4.51 -4.75
N LEU A 155 -8.18 3.50 -4.28
CA LEU A 155 -8.62 2.11 -4.28
C LEU A 155 -9.06 1.73 -2.86
N PHE A 156 -10.29 2.05 -2.49
CA PHE A 156 -10.79 1.76 -1.14
C PHE A 156 -10.75 0.25 -0.84
N ALA A 157 -10.42 -0.13 0.39
CA ALA A 157 -10.42 -1.51 0.88
C ALA A 157 -11.85 -2.06 1.03
N ALA A 158 -12.53 -2.24 -0.10
CA ALA A 158 -13.93 -2.66 -0.23
C ALA A 158 -14.02 -3.82 -1.24
N PRO A 159 -13.67 -5.05 -0.84
CA PRO A 159 -13.67 -6.19 -1.74
C PRO A 159 -15.08 -6.55 -2.20
N GLY A 160 -15.21 -6.95 -3.47
CA GLY A 160 -16.48 -7.38 -4.07
C GLY A 160 -16.75 -8.86 -3.81
N PHE A 161 -18.03 -9.27 -3.87
CA PHE A 161 -18.45 -10.65 -3.59
C PHE A 161 -18.91 -11.41 -4.84
N TYR A 162 -18.85 -10.77 -6.02
CA TYR A 162 -19.38 -11.33 -7.26
C TYR A 162 -18.58 -12.52 -7.82
N HIS A 163 -17.41 -12.82 -7.24
CA HIS A 163 -16.61 -14.00 -7.56
C HIS A 163 -16.87 -15.17 -6.59
N ALA A 164 -17.89 -15.06 -5.72
CA ALA A 164 -18.27 -16.07 -4.73
C ALA A 164 -17.10 -16.53 -3.85
N PRO A 165 -16.46 -15.61 -3.09
CA PRO A 165 -15.34 -15.94 -2.21
C PRO A 165 -15.75 -16.99 -1.16
N GLU A 166 -14.88 -17.96 -0.91
CA GLU A 166 -15.07 -19.01 0.10
C GLU A 166 -14.26 -18.72 1.37
N THR A 167 -13.19 -17.93 1.23
CA THR A 167 -12.24 -17.61 2.29
C THR A 167 -12.02 -16.10 2.43
N ILE A 168 -11.42 -15.70 3.55
CA ILE A 168 -10.95 -14.32 3.73
C ILE A 168 -9.84 -14.01 2.71
N ASP A 169 -9.00 -14.99 2.39
CA ASP A 169 -7.90 -14.83 1.44
C ASP A 169 -8.42 -14.48 0.04
N ASP A 170 -9.58 -15.02 -0.38
CA ASP A 170 -10.20 -14.63 -1.65
C ASP A 170 -10.58 -13.14 -1.70
N LEU A 171 -11.05 -12.58 -0.57
CA LEU A 171 -11.36 -11.15 -0.45
C LEU A 171 -10.08 -10.29 -0.45
N VAL A 172 -9.01 -10.81 0.14
CA VAL A 172 -7.69 -10.17 0.12
C VAL A 172 -7.13 -10.16 -1.30
N ASP A 173 -7.17 -11.31 -1.98
CA ASP A 173 -6.71 -11.50 -3.35
C ASP A 173 -7.49 -10.64 -4.33
N PHE A 174 -8.80 -10.48 -4.13
CA PHE A 174 -9.61 -9.56 -4.91
C PHE A 174 -9.05 -8.13 -4.86
N LEU A 175 -8.78 -7.61 -3.66
CA LEU A 175 -8.28 -6.24 -3.52
C LEU A 175 -6.87 -6.10 -4.12
N VAL A 176 -6.00 -7.08 -3.86
CA VAL A 176 -4.62 -7.09 -4.35
C VAL A 176 -4.59 -7.18 -5.87
N ALA A 177 -5.43 -8.02 -6.49
CA ALA A 177 -5.58 -8.10 -7.94
C ALA A 177 -5.92 -6.73 -8.54
N ARG A 178 -6.90 -6.02 -7.96
CA ARG A 178 -7.28 -4.67 -8.41
C ARG A 178 -6.14 -3.67 -8.25
N CYS A 179 -5.31 -3.81 -7.21
CA CYS A 179 -4.13 -2.98 -7.04
C CYS A 179 -3.08 -3.27 -8.13
N LEU A 180 -2.77 -4.53 -8.39
CA LEU A 180 -1.83 -4.95 -9.43
C LEU A 180 -2.29 -4.50 -10.82
N ASP A 181 -3.59 -4.57 -11.11
CA ASP A 181 -4.17 -4.06 -12.36
C ASP A 181 -3.90 -2.55 -12.55
N GLN A 182 -3.97 -1.75 -11.48
CA GLN A 182 -3.65 -0.30 -11.53
C GLN A 182 -2.17 -0.03 -11.78
N LEU A 183 -1.31 -0.98 -11.41
CA LEU A 183 0.13 -0.95 -11.67
C LEU A 183 0.48 -1.49 -13.07
N GLY A 184 -0.49 -2.10 -13.78
CA GLY A 184 -0.25 -2.77 -15.06
C GLY A 184 0.49 -4.09 -14.92
N ILE A 185 0.41 -4.74 -13.75
CA ILE A 185 1.05 -6.03 -13.46
C ILE A 185 0.02 -7.15 -13.71
N GLU A 186 0.34 -8.05 -14.63
CA GLU A 186 -0.48 -9.24 -14.88
C GLU A 186 -0.50 -10.15 -13.65
N ASN A 187 -1.68 -10.66 -13.32
CA ASN A 187 -1.89 -11.50 -12.15
C ASN A 187 -3.08 -12.45 -12.38
N VAL A 188 -3.10 -13.54 -11.62
CA VAL A 188 -4.14 -14.58 -11.64
C VAL A 188 -4.87 -14.70 -10.29
N LEU A 189 -4.75 -13.69 -9.43
CA LEU A 189 -5.29 -13.68 -8.07
C LEU A 189 -6.81 -13.59 -8.05
N ALA A 190 -7.40 -12.91 -9.04
CA ALA A 190 -8.84 -12.86 -9.23
C ALA A 190 -9.16 -13.18 -10.69
N LYS A 191 -10.25 -13.92 -10.91
CA LYS A 191 -10.78 -14.17 -12.26
C LYS A 191 -11.19 -12.84 -12.89
N ARG A 192 -10.80 -12.62 -14.14
CA ARG A 192 -11.26 -11.45 -14.90
C ARG A 192 -12.75 -11.61 -15.21
N TRP A 193 -13.48 -10.51 -15.08
CA TRP A 193 -14.89 -10.51 -15.40
C TRP A 193 -15.10 -10.72 -16.90
N GLY A 194 -15.91 -11.71 -17.28
CA GLY A 194 -16.23 -12.01 -18.67
C GLY A 194 -15.31 -13.02 -19.34
N ASP A 195 -14.21 -13.43 -18.71
CA ASP A 195 -13.44 -14.58 -19.16
C ASP A 195 -14.26 -15.84 -18.86
N SER A 196 -14.89 -16.40 -19.90
CA SER A 196 -15.56 -17.70 -19.83
C SER A 196 -14.53 -18.77 -19.48
N SER A 197 -14.89 -19.62 -18.52
CA SER A 197 -14.16 -20.84 -18.19
C SER A 197 -14.00 -21.75 -19.42
#